data_AF-A0A8X6M415-F1
#
_entry.id   AF-A0A8X6M415-F1
#
_cell.length_a   1.000
_cell.length_b   1.000
_cell.length_c   1.000
_cell.angle_alpha   90.00
_cell.angle_beta   90.00
_cell.angle_gamma   90.00
#
_symmetry.space_group_name_H-M   'P 1'
#
loop_
_entity.id
_entity.type
_entity.pdbx_description
1 polymer ?
#
loop_
_entity_poly.entity_id
_entity_poly.type
_entity_poly.pdbx_seq_one_letter_code
_entity_poly.pdbx_strand_id
1 'polypeptide(L)'
;MDSSSDFVSEFKRVLSLIYPPYDFPDVYWRIFNFNWFPNPIIKNAFKSTVWMFARRMDALCHRDNLLQEIWKEEITFAYLVGFLHDIGKPFVTRMNFFGTTRFSEVTLKWVLVC
;
A
#
# COMPACT_ATOMS: atom_id res chain seq x y z
N MET A 1 21.81 -13.35 4.09
CA MET A 1 21.64 -12.34 3.03
C MET A 1 20.78 -12.99 1.96
N ASP A 2 19.47 -12.74 1.97
CA ASP A 2 18.58 -12.98 0.81
C ASP A 2 17.22 -12.26 1.00
N SER A 3 17.23 -11.05 1.55
CA SER A 3 16.01 -10.39 2.06
C SER A 3 15.28 -9.51 1.03
N SER A 4 15.74 -9.48 -0.23
CA SER A 4 15.16 -8.59 -1.25
C SER A 4 14.09 -9.24 -2.13
N SER A 5 14.14 -10.57 -2.34
CA SER A 5 13.16 -11.31 -3.14
C SER A 5 11.86 -11.56 -2.37
N ASP A 6 11.93 -11.72 -1.04
CA ASP A 6 10.78 -11.99 -0.18
C ASP A 6 9.83 -10.80 -0.11
N PHE A 7 10.33 -9.57 0.13
CA PHE A 7 9.43 -8.43 0.35
C PHE A 7 8.70 -8.00 -0.93
N VAL A 8 9.33 -8.11 -2.11
CA VAL A 8 8.67 -7.74 -3.38
C VAL A 8 7.54 -8.72 -3.68
N SER A 9 7.77 -10.01 -3.42
CA SER A 9 6.76 -11.06 -3.59
C SER A 9 5.61 -10.88 -2.60
N GLU A 10 5.91 -10.60 -1.33
CA GLU A 10 4.89 -10.32 -0.32
C GLU A 10 4.11 -9.04 -0.63
N PHE A 11 4.79 -7.96 -1.04
CA PHE A 11 4.15 -6.72 -1.47
C PHE A 11 3.20 -6.98 -2.64
N LYS A 12 3.63 -7.77 -3.63
CA LYS A 12 2.79 -8.15 -4.77
C LYS A 12 1.56 -8.95 -4.33
N ARG A 13 1.74 -9.92 -3.42
CA ARG A 13 0.65 -10.73 -2.87
C ARG A 13 -0.38 -9.85 -2.16
N VAL A 14 0.06 -9.04 -1.19
CA VAL A 14 -0.82 -8.16 -0.41
C VAL A 14 -1.51 -7.14 -1.31
N LEU A 15 -0.79 -6.55 -2.27
CA LEU A 15 -1.40 -5.62 -3.21
C LEU A 15 -2.47 -6.28 -4.08
N SER A 16 -2.24 -7.53 -4.51
CA SER A 16 -3.23 -8.29 -5.29
C SER A 16 -4.45 -8.68 -4.46
N LEU A 17 -4.29 -8.85 -3.15
CA LEU A 17 -5.39 -9.08 -2.22
C LEU A 17 -6.25 -7.83 -2.05
N ILE A 18 -5.63 -6.65 -1.93
CA ILE A 18 -6.32 -5.35 -1.73
C ILE A 18 -6.93 -4.84 -3.03
N TYR A 19 -6.13 -4.79 -4.09
CA TYR A 19 -6.49 -4.32 -5.42
C TYR A 19 -6.22 -5.43 -6.44
N PRO A 20 -7.10 -6.44 -6.58
CA PRO A 20 -6.94 -7.49 -7.57
C PRO A 20 -6.64 -6.93 -8.97
N PRO A 21 -5.61 -7.41 -9.68
CA PRO A 21 -5.21 -6.81 -10.95
C PRO A 21 -6.25 -6.96 -12.07
N TYR A 22 -7.19 -7.91 -11.93
CA TYR A 22 -8.30 -8.09 -12.87
C TYR A 22 -9.42 -7.08 -12.63
N ASP A 23 -9.69 -6.73 -11.36
CA ASP A 23 -10.77 -5.81 -10.98
C ASP A 23 -10.31 -4.35 -10.98
N PHE A 24 -9.03 -4.12 -10.63
CA PHE A 24 -8.42 -2.79 -10.48
C PHE A 24 -7.05 -2.68 -11.17
N PRO A 25 -6.95 -2.97 -12.48
CA PRO A 25 -5.66 -3.00 -13.19
C PRO A 25 -4.87 -1.69 -13.06
N ASP A 26 -5.53 -0.55 -13.24
CA ASP A 26 -4.87 0.76 -13.18
C ASP A 26 -4.34 1.09 -11.79
N VAL A 27 -5.11 0.79 -10.74
CA VAL A 27 -4.72 1.06 -9.35
C VAL A 27 -3.56 0.15 -8.97
N TYR A 28 -3.69 -1.14 -9.27
CA TYR A 28 -2.66 -2.14 -9.02
C TYR A 28 -1.34 -1.74 -9.68
N TRP A 29 -1.33 -1.42 -10.97
CA TRP A 29 -0.08 -1.09 -11.67
C TRP A 29 0.52 0.24 -11.27
N ARG A 30 -0.32 1.24 -10.93
CA ARG A 30 0.15 2.53 -10.43
C ARG A 30 0.86 2.41 -9.09
N ILE A 31 0.26 1.67 -8.14
CA ILE A 31 0.85 1.41 -6.83
C ILE A 31 2.07 0.49 -6.99
N PHE A 32 1.97 -0.61 -7.73
CA PHE A 32 3.07 -1.56 -7.87
C PHE A 32 4.30 -0.93 -8.51
N ASN A 33 4.13 -0.13 -9.56
CA ASN A 33 5.26 0.47 -10.25
C ASN A 33 5.72 1.80 -9.64
N PHE A 34 4.94 2.37 -8.73
CA PHE A 34 5.14 3.71 -8.17
C PHE A 34 5.62 4.69 -9.25
N ASN A 35 4.89 4.76 -10.36
CA ASN A 35 5.31 5.47 -11.58
C ASN A 35 5.58 6.98 -11.35
N TRP A 36 5.17 7.50 -10.20
CA TRP A 36 5.42 8.87 -9.76
C TRP A 36 6.81 9.10 -9.14
N PHE A 37 7.55 8.06 -8.77
CA PHE A 37 8.96 8.18 -8.40
C PHE A 37 9.84 7.90 -9.64
N PRO A 38 10.74 8.83 -10.03
CA PRO A 38 11.59 8.62 -11.20
C PRO A 38 12.74 7.62 -10.93
N ASN A 39 13.14 7.44 -9.68
CA ASN A 39 14.30 6.64 -9.30
C ASN A 39 13.88 5.24 -8.75
N PRO A 40 14.35 4.12 -9.35
CA PRO A 40 14.07 2.76 -8.88
C PRO A 40 14.47 2.49 -7.42
N ILE A 41 15.54 3.10 -6.92
CA ILE A 41 15.99 2.97 -5.53
C ILE A 41 14.94 3.54 -4.58
N ILE A 42 14.40 4.72 -4.91
CA ILE A 42 13.36 5.37 -4.11
C ILE A 42 12.07 4.54 -4.14
N LYS A 43 11.71 3.94 -5.28
CA LYS A 43 10.55 3.04 -5.39
C LYS A 43 10.66 1.84 -4.46
N ASN A 44 11.81 1.18 -4.46
CA ASN A 44 12.03 -0.01 -3.63
C ASN A 44 12.12 0.35 -2.15
N ALA A 45 12.74 1.49 -1.80
CA ALA A 45 12.74 2.00 -0.44
C ALA A 45 11.31 2.24 0.05
N PHE A 46 10.46 2.87 -0.76
CA PHE A 46 9.06 3.11 -0.41
C PHE A 46 8.27 1.81 -0.20
N LYS A 47 8.39 0.84 -1.12
CA LYS A 47 7.79 -0.50 -0.96
C LYS A 47 8.22 -1.17 0.33
N SER A 48 9.52 -1.11 0.64
CA SER A 48 10.09 -1.68 1.85
C SER A 48 9.55 -0.98 3.11
N THR A 49 9.43 0.36 3.09
CA THR A 49 8.83 1.13 4.20
C THR A 49 7.39 0.72 4.45
N VAL A 50 6.55 0.71 3.41
CA VAL A 50 5.13 0.32 3.52
C VAL A 50 5.00 -1.09 4.11
N TRP A 51 5.76 -2.04 3.58
CA TRP A 51 5.76 -3.42 4.05
C TRP A 51 6.23 -3.54 5.51
N MET A 52 7.32 -2.86 5.90
CA MET A 52 7.82 -2.85 7.26
C MET A 52 6.79 -2.28 8.26
N PHE A 53 6.08 -1.21 7.87
CA PHE A 53 5.05 -0.61 8.72
C PHE A 53 3.87 -1.54 8.92
N ALA A 54 3.40 -2.22 7.87
CA ALA A 54 2.35 -3.24 7.96
C ALA A 54 2.70 -4.32 8.99
N ARG A 55 3.89 -4.91 8.88
CA ARG A 55 4.39 -5.93 9.82
C ARG A 55 4.53 -5.40 11.24
N ARG A 56 5.00 -4.16 11.40
CA ARG A 56 5.19 -3.57 12.72
C ARG A 56 3.86 -3.28 13.41
N MET A 57 2.87 -2.78 12.69
CA MET A 57 1.52 -2.57 13.25
C MET A 57 0.89 -3.89 13.67
N ASP A 58 0.96 -4.91 12.81
CA ASP A 58 0.46 -6.26 13.11
C ASP A 58 1.12 -6.86 14.36
N ALA A 59 2.46 -6.77 14.46
CA ALA A 59 3.21 -7.28 15.60
C ALA A 59 2.89 -6.51 16.91
N LEU A 60 2.70 -5.19 16.84
CA LEU A 60 2.33 -4.38 18.00
C LEU A 60 0.93 -4.75 18.51
N CYS A 61 -0.05 -4.85 17.61
CA CYS A 61 -1.41 -5.22 17.97
C CYS A 61 -1.47 -6.64 18.54
N HIS A 62 -0.66 -7.59 18.04
CA HIS A 62 -0.56 -8.93 18.62
C HIS A 62 0.07 -8.91 20.01
N ARG A 63 1.18 -8.18 20.18
CA ARG A 63 1.88 -8.05 21.47
C ARG A 63 0.96 -7.46 22.54
N ASP A 64 0.16 -6.46 22.17
CA ASP A 64 -0.70 -5.71 23.10
C ASP A 64 -2.10 -6.33 23.24
N ASN A 65 -2.31 -7.54 22.68
CA ASN A 65 -3.56 -8.29 22.69
C ASN A 65 -4.79 -7.45 22.24
N LEU A 66 -4.58 -6.63 21.22
CA LEU A 66 -5.66 -5.87 20.60
C LEU A 66 -6.45 -6.80 19.69
N LEU A 67 -7.79 -6.73 19.77
CA LEU A 67 -8.67 -7.49 18.88
C LEU A 67 -8.40 -7.07 17.43
N GLN A 68 -8.03 -8.03 16.60
CA GLN A 68 -7.76 -7.83 15.18
C GLN A 68 -8.62 -8.80 14.38
N GLU A 69 -9.60 -8.27 13.67
CA GLU A 69 -10.32 -9.06 12.68
C GLU A 69 -9.37 -9.45 11.54
N ILE A 70 -9.60 -10.64 10.98
CA ILE A 70 -8.88 -11.12 9.80
C ILE A 70 -9.63 -10.58 8.58
N TRP A 71 -8.92 -9.86 7.72
CA TRP A 71 -9.41 -9.36 6.47
C TRP A 71 -9.09 -10.33 5.33
N LYS A 72 -10.14 -10.69 4.56
CA LYS A 72 -10.08 -11.68 3.47
C LYS A 72 -9.33 -12.98 3.84
N GLU A 73 -9.46 -13.42 5.09
CA GLU A 73 -8.87 -14.66 5.62
C GLU A 73 -7.32 -14.75 5.57
N GLU A 74 -6.61 -13.70 5.10
CA GLU A 74 -5.17 -13.75 4.82
C GLU A 74 -4.31 -12.77 5.63
N ILE A 75 -4.84 -11.59 5.98
CA ILE A 75 -4.09 -10.54 6.71
C ILE A 75 -4.97 -9.92 7.79
N THR A 76 -4.38 -9.36 8.84
CA THR A 76 -5.14 -8.62 9.86
C THR A 76 -5.52 -7.22 9.37
N PHE A 77 -6.56 -6.62 9.97
CA PHE A 77 -6.84 -5.19 9.73
C PHE A 77 -5.67 -4.29 10.12
N ALA A 78 -4.90 -4.63 11.16
CA ALA A 78 -3.72 -3.86 11.55
C ALA A 78 -2.64 -3.88 10.45
N TYR A 79 -2.40 -5.05 9.85
CA TYR A 79 -1.51 -5.18 8.70
C TYR A 79 -2.03 -4.35 7.51
N LEU A 80 -3.32 -4.45 7.19
CA LEU A 80 -3.96 -3.70 6.11
C LEU A 80 -3.77 -2.18 6.28
N VAL A 81 -4.06 -1.65 7.47
CA VAL A 81 -3.89 -0.23 7.80
C VAL A 81 -2.43 0.19 7.65
N GLY A 82 -1.50 -0.59 8.21
CA GLY A 82 -0.07 -0.30 8.09
C GLY A 82 0.44 -0.37 6.64
N PHE A 83 -0.15 -1.23 5.80
CA PHE A 83 0.17 -1.29 4.38
C PHE A 83 -0.37 -0.07 3.62
N LEU A 84 -1.59 0.37 3.92
CA LEU A 84 -2.22 1.48 3.19
C LEU A 84 -1.79 2.87 3.67
N HIS A 85 -1.24 3.00 4.88
CA HIS A 85 -1.00 4.29 5.55
C HIS A 85 -0.22 5.31 4.71
N ASP A 86 0.76 4.84 3.94
CA ASP A 86 1.63 5.67 3.11
C ASP A 86 1.25 5.64 1.64
N ILE A 87 0.56 4.59 1.17
CA ILE A 87 0.15 4.45 -0.23
C ILE A 87 -0.75 5.60 -0.66
N GLY A 88 -1.61 6.13 0.23
CA GLY A 88 -2.48 7.28 -0.04
C GLY A 88 -1.77 8.64 -0.10
N LYS A 89 -0.61 8.79 0.57
CA LYS A 89 0.05 10.10 0.73
C LYS A 89 0.55 10.72 -0.59
N PRO A 90 1.15 9.97 -1.54
CA PRO A 90 1.52 10.50 -2.85
C PRO A 90 0.33 11.06 -3.66
N PHE A 91 -0.88 10.52 -3.45
CA PHE A 91 -2.09 11.00 -4.13
C PHE A 91 -2.59 12.31 -3.52
N VAL A 92 -2.53 12.44 -2.19
CA VAL A 92 -2.96 13.65 -1.47
C VAL A 92 -1.96 14.80 -1.62
N THR A 93 -0.66 14.54 -1.51
CA THR A 93 0.39 15.58 -1.55
C THR A 93 0.53 16.25 -2.91
N ARG A 94 0.21 15.57 -4.02
CA ARG A 94 0.25 16.15 -5.37
C ARG A 94 -0.96 17.00 -5.74
N MET A 95 -2.11 16.82 -5.07
CA MET A 95 -3.22 17.78 -5.22
C MET A 95 -2.85 19.17 -4.75
N ASN A 96 -2.01 19.27 -3.70
CA ASN A 96 -1.59 20.55 -3.16
C ASN A 96 -0.45 21.21 -3.95
N PHE A 97 0.37 20.43 -4.66
CA PHE A 97 1.58 20.97 -5.32
C PHE A 97 1.38 21.41 -6.78
N PHE A 98 0.40 20.85 -7.50
CA PHE A 98 0.24 21.11 -8.94
C PHE A 98 -1.00 21.92 -9.32
N GLY A 99 -1.81 22.39 -8.37
CA GLY A 99 -3.00 23.22 -8.66
C GLY A 99 -3.97 22.62 -9.68
N THR A 100 -3.88 21.31 -9.95
CA THR A 100 -4.60 20.63 -11.03
C THR A 100 -5.60 19.66 -10.42
N THR A 101 -6.85 20.13 -10.37
CA THR A 101 -8.09 19.40 -10.10
C THR A 101 -8.43 18.34 -11.16
N ARG A 102 -7.43 17.62 -11.69
CA ARG A 102 -7.60 16.59 -12.74
C ARG A 102 -6.87 15.28 -12.48
N PHE A 103 -6.54 14.96 -11.22
CA PHE A 103 -6.64 13.56 -10.82
C PHE A 103 -8.11 13.35 -10.48
N SER A 104 -8.84 12.63 -11.34
CA SER A 104 -10.29 12.48 -11.27
C SER A 104 -10.71 12.10 -9.85
N GLU A 105 -11.80 12.71 -9.34
CA GLU A 105 -12.45 12.36 -8.07
C GLU A 105 -12.63 10.85 -7.89
N VAL A 106 -12.69 10.13 -9.01
CA VAL A 106 -12.57 8.68 -9.15
C VAL A 106 -11.41 8.13 -8.30
N THR A 107 -10.14 8.52 -8.51
CA THR A 107 -8.98 7.97 -7.78
C THR A 107 -9.00 8.24 -6.27
N LEU A 108 -9.54 9.37 -5.82
CA LEU A 108 -9.71 9.65 -4.39
C LEU A 108 -10.81 8.84 -3.74
N LYS A 109 -11.93 8.61 -4.45
CA LYS A 109 -12.94 7.66 -3.99
C LYS A 109 -12.32 6.27 -3.85
N TRP A 110 -11.49 5.82 -4.79
CA TRP A 110 -10.93 4.44 -4.76
C TRP A 110 -9.89 4.17 -3.66
N VAL A 111 -9.10 5.17 -3.24
CA VAL A 111 -8.14 5.01 -2.12
C VAL A 111 -8.86 4.95 -0.76
N LEU A 112 -10.11 5.41 -0.69
CA LEU A 112 -10.93 5.51 0.53
C LEU A 112 -12.05 4.45 0.63
N VAL A 113 -12.17 3.55 -0.35
CA VAL A 113 -13.22 2.50 -0.40
C VAL A 113 -12.74 1.14 0.14
N CYS A 114 -11.54 1.08 0.73
CA CYS A 114 -11.10 -0.10 1.50
C CYS A 114 -11.77 -0.16 2.88
#